data_AF-A0A1B6LKV8-F1
#
_entry.id   AF-A0A1B6LKV8-F1
#
_cell.length_a   1.000
_cell.length_b   1.000
_cell.length_c   1.000
_cell.angle_alpha   90.00
_cell.angle_beta   90.00
_cell.angle_gamma   90.00
#
_symmetry.space_group_name_H-M   'P 1'
#
loop_
_entity.id
_entity.type
_entity.pdbx_description
1 polymer ?
#
loop_
_entity_poly.entity_id
_entity_poly.type
_entity_poly.pdbx_seq_one_letter_code
_entity_poly.pdbx_strand_id
1 'polypeptide(L)'
;VTIGEAFQMFKLENENCIISKSKFFKLRPENILPVSQMPHNVCVCKYHYNFSSIFDSIAKQIQQPDFPSNYHELIYEMCCDTSKEKCMTNKCTRCKSDIFDLIDEEFHVDLNTTIQWKEWDEVSERLTLVENTSS
;
A
#
# COMPACT_ATOMS: atom_id res chain seq x y z
N VAL A 1 -14.81 -2.35 -9.64
CA VAL A 1 -16.24 -2.16 -9.95
C VAL A 1 -16.96 -1.81 -8.66
N THR A 2 -17.37 -0.56 -8.51
CA THR A 2 -18.26 -0.15 -7.42
C THR A 2 -19.64 -0.79 -7.61
N ILE A 3 -20.43 -0.93 -6.54
CA ILE A 3 -21.82 -1.40 -6.70
C ILE A 3 -22.63 -0.44 -7.61
N GLY A 4 -22.26 0.85 -7.65
CA GLY A 4 -22.85 1.81 -8.58
C GLY A 4 -22.57 1.47 -10.04
N GLU A 5 -21.32 1.13 -10.36
CA GLU A 5 -20.90 0.69 -11.70
C GLU A 5 -21.57 -0.64 -12.08
N ALA A 6 -21.62 -1.61 -11.15
CA ALA A 6 -22.31 -2.89 -11.37
C ALA A 6 -23.81 -2.71 -11.65
N PHE A 7 -24.48 -1.77 -10.97
CA PHE A 7 -25.88 -1.44 -11.23
C PHE A 7 -26.10 -0.86 -12.62
N GLN A 8 -25.18 0.00 -13.10
CA GLN A 8 -25.27 0.56 -14.45
C GLN A 8 -25.07 -0.53 -15.51
N MET A 9 -24.07 -1.40 -15.33
CA MET A 9 -23.86 -2.56 -16.22
C MET A 9 -25.10 -3.46 -16.26
N PHE A 10 -25.69 -3.77 -15.10
CA PHE A 10 -26.91 -4.55 -15.02
C PHE A 10 -28.07 -3.93 -15.81
N LYS A 11 -28.26 -2.60 -15.73
CA LYS A 11 -29.33 -1.90 -16.47
C LYS A 11 -29.10 -1.89 -17.98
N LEU A 12 -27.84 -1.87 -18.43
CA LEU A 12 -27.49 -1.99 -19.85
C LEU A 12 -27.75 -3.40 -20.39
N GLU A 13 -27.42 -4.43 -19.60
CA GLU A 13 -27.63 -5.84 -19.99
C GLU A 13 -29.10 -6.27 -19.87
N ASN A 14 -29.88 -5.59 -19.03
CA ASN A 14 -31.26 -5.95 -18.69
C ASN A 14 -32.18 -4.71 -18.74
N GLU A 15 -32.28 -4.09 -19.92
CA GLU A 15 -33.04 -2.84 -20.13
C GLU A 15 -34.49 -2.95 -19.66
N ASN A 16 -35.13 -4.10 -19.92
CA ASN A 16 -36.52 -4.38 -19.56
C ASN A 16 -36.73 -4.71 -18.07
N CYS A 17 -35.65 -4.91 -17.31
CA CYS A 17 -35.75 -5.18 -15.88
C CYS A 17 -35.95 -3.86 -15.11
N ILE A 18 -37.14 -3.71 -14.53
CA ILE A 18 -37.47 -2.58 -13.66
C ILE A 18 -37.08 -2.95 -12.23
N ILE A 19 -35.88 -2.54 -11.83
CA ILE A 19 -35.39 -2.71 -10.47
C ILE A 19 -34.82 -1.39 -9.96
N SER A 20 -35.18 -1.04 -8.72
CA SER A 20 -34.59 0.12 -8.06
C SER A 20 -33.17 -0.20 -7.60
N LYS A 21 -32.34 0.83 -7.50
CA LYS A 21 -30.98 0.72 -6.94
C LYS A 21 -31.02 0.05 -5.56
N SER A 22 -31.94 0.45 -4.67
CA SER A 22 -32.06 -0.16 -3.34
C SER A 22 -32.44 -1.64 -3.37
N LYS A 23 -33.29 -2.08 -4.30
CA LYS A 23 -33.68 -3.49 -4.44
C LYS A 23 -32.54 -4.32 -5.04
N PHE A 24 -31.81 -3.80 -6.02
CA PHE A 24 -30.61 -4.42 -6.58
C PHE A 24 -29.58 -4.71 -5.49
N PHE A 25 -29.34 -3.76 -4.59
CA PHE A 25 -28.39 -3.91 -3.49
C PHE A 25 -28.81 -4.99 -2.48
N LYS A 26 -30.13 -5.16 -2.26
CA LYS A 26 -30.68 -6.21 -1.39
C LYS A 26 -30.61 -7.60 -2.00
N LEU A 27 -30.58 -7.70 -3.33
CA LEU A 27 -30.50 -8.98 -4.05
C LEU A 27 -29.06 -9.46 -4.27
N ARG A 28 -28.07 -8.77 -3.69
CA ARG A 28 -26.69 -9.27 -3.74
C ARG A 28 -26.62 -10.68 -3.09
N PRO A 29 -25.85 -11.62 -3.66
CA PRO A 29 -25.60 -12.90 -3.02
C PRO A 29 -25.09 -12.73 -1.59
N GLU A 30 -25.52 -13.60 -0.68
CA GLU A 30 -25.17 -13.53 0.75
C GLU A 30 -23.66 -13.55 0.99
N ASN A 31 -22.93 -14.21 0.09
CA ASN A 31 -21.47 -14.34 0.14
C ASN A 31 -20.73 -13.03 -0.21
N ILE A 32 -21.43 -12.00 -0.69
CA ILE A 32 -20.85 -10.70 -1.05
C ILE A 32 -21.04 -9.73 0.12
N LEU A 33 -19.96 -9.53 0.87
CA LEU A 33 -19.91 -8.57 1.96
C LEU A 33 -19.77 -7.13 1.41
N PRO A 34 -20.52 -6.16 1.97
CA PRO A 34 -20.22 -4.75 1.81
C PRO A 34 -18.78 -4.44 2.23
N VAL A 35 -18.17 -3.45 1.58
CA VAL A 35 -16.88 -2.87 2.02
C VAL A 35 -16.95 -2.46 3.50
N SER A 36 -18.08 -1.91 3.96
CA SER A 36 -18.30 -1.53 5.37
C SER A 36 -18.37 -2.71 6.35
N GLN A 37 -18.51 -3.95 5.85
CA GLN A 37 -18.50 -5.18 6.64
C GLN A 37 -17.22 -5.99 6.43
N MET A 38 -16.35 -5.56 5.51
CA MET A 38 -15.01 -6.11 5.42
C MET A 38 -14.19 -5.54 6.58
N PRO A 39 -13.38 -6.35 7.26
CA PRO A 39 -12.43 -5.82 8.22
C PRO A 39 -11.55 -4.81 7.50
N HIS A 40 -11.57 -3.55 7.94
CA HIS A 40 -10.60 -2.53 7.53
C HIS A 40 -9.26 -2.86 8.19
N ASN A 41 -8.68 -4.01 7.84
CA ASN A 41 -7.38 -4.46 8.33
C ASN A 41 -6.22 -3.83 7.53
N VAL A 42 -6.53 -3.01 6.53
CA VAL A 42 -5.55 -2.23 5.77
C VAL A 42 -5.64 -0.76 6.17
N CYS A 43 -4.51 -0.19 6.55
CA CYS A 43 -4.44 1.25 6.76
C CYS A 43 -4.51 1.95 5.39
N VAL A 44 -5.34 3.00 5.30
CA VAL A 44 -5.50 3.82 4.09
C VAL A 44 -4.92 5.23 4.25
N CYS A 45 -4.03 5.43 5.23
CA CYS A 45 -3.40 6.73 5.42
C CYS A 45 -2.32 6.98 4.36
N LYS A 46 -2.14 8.26 3.99
CA LYS A 46 -1.11 8.68 3.03
C LYS A 46 0.28 8.21 3.42
N TYR A 47 0.60 8.20 4.72
CA TYR A 47 1.93 7.82 5.21
C TYR A 47 2.28 6.36 4.92
N HIS A 48 1.36 5.42 5.21
CA HIS A 48 1.57 4.01 4.90
C HIS A 48 1.64 3.75 3.40
N TYR A 49 0.75 4.40 2.62
CA TYR A 49 0.77 4.25 1.16
C TYR A 49 2.07 4.78 0.56
N ASN A 50 2.48 6.00 0.91
CA ASN A 50 3.65 6.65 0.33
C ASN A 50 4.93 5.86 0.66
N PHE A 51 5.07 5.41 1.91
CA PHE A 51 6.21 4.58 2.30
C PHE A 51 6.23 3.24 1.54
N SER A 52 5.11 2.53 1.47
CA SER A 52 5.01 1.29 0.70
C SER A 52 5.33 1.50 -0.78
N SER A 53 4.80 2.58 -1.39
CA SER A 53 5.03 2.82 -2.82
C SER A 53 6.48 3.13 -3.14
N ILE A 54 7.19 3.89 -2.30
CA ILE A 54 8.62 4.15 -2.48
C ILE A 54 9.40 2.83 -2.33
N PHE A 55 9.12 2.08 -1.26
CA PHE A 55 9.82 0.83 -0.98
C PHE A 55 9.61 -0.19 -2.11
N ASP A 56 8.38 -0.37 -2.58
CA ASP A 56 8.06 -1.29 -3.67
C ASP A 56 8.77 -0.90 -4.97
N SER A 57 8.93 0.40 -5.23
CA SER A 57 9.71 0.88 -6.39
C SER A 57 11.20 0.59 -6.25
N ILE A 58 11.75 0.70 -5.04
CA ILE A 58 13.14 0.34 -4.73
C ILE A 58 13.34 -1.17 -4.89
N ALA A 59 12.51 -1.99 -4.23
CA ALA A 59 12.60 -3.45 -4.26
C ALA A 59 12.46 -4.04 -5.68
N LYS A 60 11.71 -3.38 -6.57
CA LYS A 60 11.62 -3.80 -7.99
C LYS A 60 12.89 -3.58 -8.78
N GLN A 61 13.68 -2.57 -8.44
CA GLN A 61 14.94 -2.28 -9.11
C GLN A 61 16.10 -3.09 -8.52
N ILE A 62 16.06 -3.35 -7.22
CA ILE A 62 17.07 -4.14 -6.52
C ILE A 62 16.79 -5.62 -6.75
N GLN A 63 17.54 -6.25 -7.65
CA GLN A 63 17.42 -7.68 -7.98
C GLN A 63 18.26 -8.58 -7.06
N GLN A 64 18.59 -8.11 -5.86
CA GLN A 64 19.37 -8.88 -4.89
C GLN A 64 18.47 -9.90 -4.20
N PRO A 65 18.84 -11.20 -4.13
CA PRO A 65 17.99 -12.26 -3.58
C PRO A 65 17.56 -12.04 -2.13
N ASP A 66 18.43 -11.41 -1.33
CA ASP A 66 18.24 -11.22 0.10
C ASP A 66 17.62 -9.85 0.44
N PHE A 67 17.41 -8.98 -0.56
CA PHE A 67 16.79 -7.68 -0.32
C PHE A 67 15.31 -7.85 0.06
N PRO A 68 14.81 -7.13 1.08
CA PRO A 68 13.43 -7.29 1.51
C PRO A 68 12.43 -7.00 0.38
N SER A 69 11.48 -7.90 0.17
CA SER A 69 10.53 -7.83 -0.95
C SER A 69 9.40 -6.84 -0.70
N ASN A 70 9.16 -6.50 0.57
CA ASN A 70 8.15 -5.55 1.02
C ASN A 70 8.60 -4.85 2.30
N TYR A 71 7.94 -3.75 2.65
CA TYR A 71 8.36 -2.93 3.78
C TYR A 71 8.22 -3.63 5.14
N HIS A 72 7.38 -4.67 5.27
CA HIS A 72 7.28 -5.42 6.52
C HIS A 72 8.56 -6.23 6.77
N GLU A 73 9.10 -6.87 5.73
CA GLU A 73 10.39 -7.58 5.80
C GLU A 73 11.52 -6.61 6.17
N LEU A 74 11.54 -5.41 5.58
CA LEU A 74 12.50 -4.37 5.98
C LEU A 74 12.39 -4.03 7.47
N ILE A 75 11.17 -3.89 8.00
CA ILE A 75 10.97 -3.61 9.42
C ILE A 75 11.52 -4.76 10.29
N TYR A 76 11.34 -6.02 9.88
CA TYR A 76 11.89 -7.18 10.59
C TYR A 76 13.42 -7.20 10.57
N GLU A 77 14.05 -6.79 9.48
CA GLU A 77 15.51 -6.67 9.40
C GLU A 77 16.06 -5.53 10.27
N MET A 78 15.32 -4.42 10.37
CA MET A 78 15.71 -3.25 11.16
C MET A 78 15.48 -3.45 12.67
N CYS A 79 14.37 -4.11 13.04
CA CYS A 79 13.89 -4.19 14.41
C CYS A 79 14.10 -5.56 15.02
N CYS A 80 14.84 -5.62 16.13
CA CYS A 80 15.02 -6.86 16.88
C CYS A 80 13.72 -7.44 17.50
N ASP A 81 12.65 -6.64 17.64
CA ASP A 81 11.33 -7.10 18.09
C ASP A 81 10.25 -6.08 17.70
N THR A 82 9.42 -6.39 16.71
CA THR A 82 8.38 -5.48 16.20
C THR A 82 7.18 -5.32 17.14
N SER A 83 7.06 -6.15 18.17
CA SER A 83 6.03 -6.00 19.21
C SER A 83 6.40 -4.95 20.27
N LYS A 84 7.67 -4.52 20.31
CA LYS A 84 8.17 -3.55 21.29
C LYS A 84 8.17 -2.13 20.72
N GLU A 85 7.45 -1.23 21.38
CA GLU A 85 7.41 0.20 21.07
C GLU A 85 8.83 0.80 20.92
N LYS A 86 9.76 0.44 21.81
CA LYS A 86 11.14 0.95 21.77
C LYS A 86 11.86 0.62 20.47
N CYS A 87 11.61 -0.57 19.89
CA CYS A 87 12.19 -0.97 18.61
C CYS A 87 11.55 -0.16 17.48
N MET A 88 10.22 -0.09 17.46
CA MET A 88 9.43 0.58 16.42
C MET A 88 9.57 2.11 16.41
N THR A 89 10.13 2.69 17.48
CA THR A 89 10.34 4.15 17.63
C THR A 89 11.81 4.55 17.62
N ASN A 90 12.72 3.66 17.18
CA ASN A 90 14.17 3.90 17.12
C ASN A 90 14.81 4.30 18.48
N LYS A 91 14.27 3.79 19.59
CA LYS A 91 14.80 4.00 20.96
C LYS A 91 15.53 2.78 21.50
N CYS A 92 15.60 1.70 20.71
CA CYS A 92 16.29 0.47 21.07
C CYS A 92 17.74 0.53 20.61
N THR A 93 18.68 0.40 21.54
CA THR A 93 20.13 0.41 21.24
C THR A 93 20.64 -0.85 20.55
N ARG A 94 19.76 -1.84 20.31
CA ARG A 94 20.08 -3.11 19.63
C ARG A 94 19.52 -3.18 18.21
N CYS A 95 18.57 -2.29 17.86
CA CYS A 95 18.08 -2.23 16.49
C CYS A 95 19.16 -1.64 15.59
N LYS A 96 19.10 -1.98 14.30
CA LYS A 96 19.89 -1.28 13.29
C LYS A 96 19.40 0.18 13.25
N SER A 97 20.31 1.13 13.43
CA SER A 97 19.95 2.55 13.59
C SER A 97 19.80 3.28 12.27
N ASP A 98 20.48 2.81 11.23
CA ASP A 98 20.45 3.37 9.89
C ASP A 98 20.17 2.28 8.85
N ILE A 99 19.32 2.60 7.89
CA ILE A 99 19.04 1.73 6.74
C ILE A 99 20.23 1.69 5.77
N PHE A 100 21.08 2.72 5.76
CA PHE A 100 22.28 2.71 4.93
C PHE A 100 23.26 1.62 5.35
N ASP A 101 23.35 1.30 6.65
CA ASP A 101 24.17 0.19 7.15
C ASP A 101 23.71 -1.14 6.53
N LEU A 102 22.38 -1.37 6.43
CA LEU A 102 21.82 -2.53 5.73
C LEU A 102 22.15 -2.54 4.24
N ILE A 103 21.93 -1.41 3.58
CA ILE A 103 22.02 -1.27 2.13
C ILE A 103 23.46 -1.45 1.64
N ASP A 104 24.43 -0.85 2.34
CA ASP A 104 25.85 -0.88 1.96
C ASP A 104 26.55 -2.16 2.42
N GLU A 105 26.32 -2.60 3.66
CA GLU A 105 27.06 -3.74 4.24
C GLU A 105 26.44 -5.10 3.92
N GLU A 106 25.10 -5.20 3.85
CA GLU A 106 24.41 -6.49 3.68
C GLU A 106 23.88 -6.70 2.26
N PHE A 107 23.33 -5.66 1.62
CA PHE A 107 22.64 -5.81 0.33
C PHE A 107 23.43 -5.34 -0.89
N HIS A 108 24.51 -4.57 -0.71
CA HIS A 108 25.36 -4.05 -1.78
C HIS A 108 24.57 -3.45 -2.96
N VAL A 109 23.63 -2.56 -2.63
CA VAL A 109 22.69 -1.97 -3.59
C VAL A 109 23.39 -0.87 -4.42
N ASP A 110 23.13 -0.84 -5.73
CA ASP A 110 23.53 0.30 -6.56
C ASP A 110 22.57 1.49 -6.39
N LEU A 111 22.98 2.45 -5.57
CA LEU A 111 22.25 3.67 -5.29
C LEU A 111 22.17 4.64 -6.48
N ASN A 112 22.87 4.39 -7.59
CA ASN A 112 22.78 5.23 -8.79
C ASN A 112 21.56 4.92 -9.66
N THR A 113 20.72 3.97 -9.24
CA THR A 113 19.55 3.57 -10.01
C THR A 113 18.44 4.62 -9.91
N THR A 114 17.99 5.13 -11.05
CA THR A 114 16.80 5.99 -11.12
C THR A 114 15.55 5.18 -10.79
N ILE A 115 14.84 5.58 -9.73
CA ILE A 115 13.56 5.00 -9.34
C ILE A 115 12.41 5.96 -9.66
N GLN A 116 11.27 5.40 -10.04
CA GLN A 116 10.01 6.13 -10.18
C GLN A 116 9.00 5.58 -9.19
N TRP A 117 8.28 6.46 -8.50
CA TRP A 117 7.25 6.06 -7.53
C TRP A 117 6.05 7.00 -7.57
N LYS A 118 4.98 6.58 -6.89
CA LYS A 118 3.77 7.38 -6.71
C LYS A 118 3.59 7.73 -5.25
N GLU A 119 3.12 8.92 -4.96
CA GLU A 119 2.79 9.29 -3.59
C GLU A 119 1.58 10.22 -3.55
N TRP A 120 0.86 10.18 -2.44
CA TRP A 120 -0.18 11.14 -2.14
C TRP A 120 0.45 12.43 -1.61
N ASP A 121 0.23 13.52 -2.33
CA ASP A 121 0.63 14.87 -1.94
C ASP A 121 -0.60 15.75 -1.70
N GLU A 122 -0.45 16.78 -0.86
CA GLU A 122 -1.50 17.76 -0.57
C GLU A 122 -1.38 18.97 -1.50
N VAL A 123 -2.09 18.90 -2.62
CA VAL A 123 -2.16 20.00 -3.59
C VAL A 123 -3.48 20.73 -3.39
N SER A 124 -3.42 21.99 -2.93
CA SER A 124 -4.61 22.83 -2.71
C SER A 124 -5.65 22.17 -1.79
N GLU A 125 -5.22 21.66 -0.63
CA GLU A 125 -6.07 21.00 0.38
C GLU A 125 -6.73 19.69 -0.09
N ARG A 126 -6.30 19.14 -1.23
CA ARG A 126 -6.78 17.86 -1.75
C ARG A 126 -5.62 16.89 -1.94
N LEU A 127 -5.84 15.65 -1.51
CA LEU A 127 -4.90 14.57 -1.79
C LEU A 127 -4.91 14.26 -3.28
N THR A 128 -3.75 14.41 -3.91
CA THR A 128 -3.53 14.10 -5.32
C THR A 128 -2.39 13.09 -5.41
N LEU A 129 -2.57 12.06 -6.24
CA LEU A 129 -1.53 11.07 -6.50
C LEU A 129 -0.58 11.65 -7.54
N VAL A 130 0.67 11.88 -7.16
CA VAL A 130 1.73 12.43 -8.03
C VAL A 130 2.75 11.35 -8.37
N GLU A 131 3.40 11.50 -9.52
CA GLU A 131 4.51 10.65 -9.97
C GLU A 131 5.82 11.39 -9.73
N ASN A 132 6.78 10.71 -9.10
CA ASN A 132 8.09 11.23 -8.78
C ASN A 132 9.19 10.38 -9.42
N THR A 133 10.37 10.97 -9.57
CA THR A 133 11.57 10.30 -10.10
C THR A 133 12.77 10.73 -9.26
N SER A 134 13.62 9.79 -8.84
CA SER A 134 14.86 10.12 -8.13
C SER A 134 15.85 10.79 -9.08
N SER A 135 16.54 11.82 -8.60
CA SER A 135 17.56 12.56 -9.37
C SER A 135 18.93 11.93 -9.20
#